data_AF-A0AAI9NET4-F1
#
_entry.id   AF-A0AAI9NET4-F1
#
_cell.length_a   1.000
_cell.length_b   1.000
_cell.length_c   1.000
_cell.angle_alpha   90.00
_cell.angle_beta   90.00
_cell.angle_gamma   90.00
#
_symmetry.space_group_name_H-M   'P 1'
#
loop_
_entity.id
_entity.type
_entity.pdbx_description
1 polymer ?
#
loop_
_entity_poly.entity_id
_entity_poly.type
_entity_poly.pdbx_seq_one_letter_code
_entity_poly.pdbx_strand_id
1 'polypeptide(L)'
;MRSEVTVVFDARRTVDLSVDVEPSVQAAAAARDWFDSAWEMLGCEPLRPSGKVLLLDKILGVADALGYDTLSGDAKESREFAEQAALALGKARIVVDLPGLMVGH
;
A
#
# COMPACT_ATOMS: atom_id res chain seq x y z
N MET A 1 -7.78 -9.47 12.30
CA MET A 1 -6.59 -10.12 11.72
C MET A 1 -5.46 -9.14 11.86
N ARG A 2 -4.40 -9.53 12.57
CA ARG A 2 -3.18 -8.74 12.63
C ARG A 2 -2.41 -8.90 11.33
N SER A 3 -1.99 -7.78 10.75
CA SER A 3 -1.19 -7.72 9.54
C SER A 3 0.06 -6.88 9.75
N GLU A 4 1.17 -7.38 9.24
CA GLU A 4 2.45 -6.66 9.17
C GLU A 4 2.68 -6.18 7.74
N VAL A 5 2.85 -4.88 7.56
CA VAL A 5 3.08 -4.23 6.28
C VAL A 5 4.45 -3.55 6.33
N THR A 6 5.38 -4.05 5.53
CA THR A 6 6.72 -3.47 5.37
C THR A 6 6.78 -2.72 4.05
N VAL A 7 7.18 -1.45 4.07
CA VAL A 7 7.43 -0.64 2.88
C VAL A 7 8.92 -0.38 2.75
N VAL A 8 9.54 -0.88 1.69
CA VAL A 8 10.96 -0.70 1.38
C VAL A 8 11.08 0.40 0.33
N PHE A 9 11.69 1.52 0.71
CA PHE A 9 11.95 2.65 -0.18
C PHE A 9 13.31 2.54 -0.85
N ASP A 10 14.32 2.12 -0.09
CA ASP A 10 15.67 1.82 -0.60
C ASP A 10 16.46 0.97 0.41
N ALA A 11 17.76 0.77 0.15
CA ALA A 11 18.65 -0.03 0.98
C ALA A 11 18.81 0.44 2.44
N ARG A 12 18.38 1.66 2.79
CA ARG A 12 18.51 2.25 4.13
C ARG A 12 17.18 2.69 4.74
N ARG A 13 16.13 2.84 3.91
CA ARG A 13 14.84 3.35 4.32
C ARG A 13 13.77 2.27 4.20
N THR A 14 13.28 1.82 5.34
CA THR A 14 12.20 0.85 5.47
C THR A 14 11.25 1.31 6.57
N VAL A 15 9.96 1.13 6.35
CA VAL A 15 8.91 1.40 7.35
C VAL A 15 8.17 0.09 7.62
N ASP A 16 8.11 -0.30 8.88
CA ASP A 16 7.36 -1.47 9.35
C ASP A 16 6.12 -1.02 10.11
N LEU A 17 4.95 -1.46 9.64
CA LEU A 17 3.64 -1.06 10.16
C LEU A 17 2.85 -2.29 10.59
N SER A 18 2.34 -2.27 11.81
CA SER A 18 1.45 -3.32 12.34
C SER A 18 0.04 -2.79 12.50
N VAL A 19 -0.95 -3.47 11.90
CA VAL A 19 -2.37 -3.08 11.97
C VAL A 19 -3.26 -4.27 12.27
N ASP A 20 -4.35 -4.03 12.99
CA ASP A 20 -5.40 -5.02 13.24
C ASP A 20 -6.64 -4.65 12.42
N VAL A 21 -6.97 -5.46 11.43
CA VAL A 21 -8.11 -5.23 10.52
C VAL A 21 -9.17 -6.32 10.63
N GLU A 22 -10.43 -5.99 10.37
CA GLU A 22 -11.52 -6.96 10.30
C GLU A 22 -11.84 -7.30 8.83
N PRO A 23 -11.32 -8.42 8.30
CA PRO A 23 -11.53 -8.76 6.90
C PRO A 23 -12.98 -9.16 6.63
N SER A 24 -13.57 -8.51 5.62
CA SER A 24 -14.87 -8.88 5.05
C SER A 24 -14.85 -8.62 3.54
N VAL A 25 -15.82 -9.18 2.81
CA VAL A 25 -15.93 -8.93 1.36
C VAL A 25 -16.15 -7.45 1.08
N GLN A 26 -16.96 -6.78 1.89
CA GLN A 26 -17.26 -5.36 1.78
C GLN A 26 -16.02 -4.50 2.09
N ALA A 27 -15.29 -4.83 3.16
CA ALA A 27 -14.07 -4.10 3.51
C ALA A 27 -12.97 -4.27 2.44
N ALA A 28 -12.83 -5.46 1.86
CA ALA A 28 -11.88 -5.69 0.79
C ALA A 28 -12.25 -4.95 -0.50
N ALA A 29 -13.54 -4.78 -0.81
CA ALA A 29 -13.99 -3.97 -1.93
C ALA A 29 -13.72 -2.47 -1.68
N ALA A 30 -14.12 -1.97 -0.51
CA ALA A 30 -13.88 -0.58 -0.12
C ALA A 30 -12.39 -0.21 -0.12
N ALA A 31 -11.51 -1.11 0.30
CA ALA A 31 -10.07 -0.88 0.27
C ALA A 31 -9.49 -0.79 -1.14
N ARG A 32 -10.05 -1.54 -2.10
CA ARG A 32 -9.68 -1.39 -3.52
C ARG A 32 -10.13 -0.05 -4.08
N ASP A 33 -11.36 0.34 -3.79
CA ASP A 33 -11.90 1.66 -4.19
C ASP A 33 -11.12 2.82 -3.55
N TRP A 34 -10.62 2.62 -2.33
CA TRP A 34 -9.72 3.58 -1.67
C TRP A 34 -8.39 3.71 -2.42
N PHE A 35 -7.75 2.61 -2.82
CA PHE A 35 -6.51 2.68 -3.62
C PHE A 35 -6.74 3.32 -4.99
N ASP A 36 -7.91 3.11 -5.59
CA ASP A 36 -8.29 3.76 -6.83
C ASP A 36 -8.40 5.29 -6.64
N SER A 37 -9.06 5.71 -5.58
CA SER A 37 -9.24 7.13 -5.25
C SER A 37 -7.91 7.80 -4.85
N ALA A 38 -7.10 7.13 -4.03
CA ALA A 38 -5.80 7.62 -3.58
C ALA A 38 -4.82 7.74 -4.76
N TRP A 39 -4.82 6.78 -5.67
CA TRP A 39 -4.02 6.81 -6.89
C TRP A 39 -4.32 8.07 -7.73
N GLU A 40 -5.60 8.36 -7.94
CA GLU A 40 -6.03 9.56 -8.69
C GLU A 40 -5.69 10.84 -7.94
N MET A 41 -5.96 10.90 -6.63
CA MET A 41 -5.74 12.09 -5.80
C MET A 41 -4.26 12.46 -5.71
N LEU A 42 -3.39 11.47 -5.59
CA LEU A 42 -1.94 11.64 -5.52
C LEU A 42 -1.28 11.83 -6.90
N GLY A 43 -2.05 11.72 -7.99
CA GLY A 43 -1.56 11.90 -9.34
C GLY A 43 -0.56 10.82 -9.77
N CYS A 44 -0.74 9.59 -9.29
CA CYS A 44 0.17 8.47 -9.57
C CYS A 44 0.16 8.11 -11.07
N GLU A 45 1.34 7.78 -11.61
CA GLU A 45 1.50 7.37 -13.00
C GLU A 45 1.73 5.85 -13.14
N PRO A 46 1.24 5.20 -14.21
CA PRO A 46 1.44 3.77 -14.42
C PRO A 46 2.92 3.40 -14.52
N LEU A 47 3.36 2.47 -13.66
CA LEU A 47 4.74 1.97 -13.65
C LEU A 47 5.06 1.04 -14.85
N ARG A 48 4.04 0.47 -15.49
CA ARG A 48 4.18 -0.50 -16.59
C ARG A 48 3.56 0.01 -17.89
N PRO A 49 4.20 -0.21 -19.06
CA PRO A 49 3.72 0.28 -20.35
C PRO A 49 2.50 -0.47 -20.91
N SER A 50 1.99 -1.49 -20.23
CA SER A 50 0.87 -2.33 -20.69
C SER A 50 -0.51 -1.65 -20.65
N GLY A 51 -0.62 -0.43 -20.11
CA GLY A 51 -1.87 0.33 -19.99
C GLY A 51 -2.88 -0.19 -18.96
N LYS A 52 -2.69 -1.41 -18.43
CA LYS A 52 -3.44 -1.95 -17.29
C LYS A 52 -2.71 -1.63 -15.99
N VAL A 53 -3.42 -1.02 -15.05
CA VAL A 53 -2.95 -0.78 -13.68
C VAL A 53 -3.68 -1.75 -12.76
N LEU A 54 -2.93 -2.72 -12.21
CA LEU A 54 -3.44 -3.70 -11.26
C LEU A 54 -3.44 -3.12 -9.85
N LEU A 55 -4.16 -3.75 -8.91
CA LEU A 55 -4.15 -3.35 -7.50
C LEU A 55 -2.72 -3.25 -6.93
N LEU A 56 -1.83 -4.19 -7.27
CA LEU A 56 -0.44 -4.16 -6.80
C LEU A 56 0.33 -2.96 -7.36
N ASP A 57 0.04 -2.56 -8.59
CA ASP A 57 0.61 -1.33 -9.16
C ASP A 57 0.12 -0.12 -8.38
N LYS A 58 -1.17 -0.10 -8.00
CA LYS A 58 -1.74 0.99 -7.20
C LYS A 58 -1.13 1.11 -5.83
N ILE A 59 -0.93 -0.01 -5.14
CA ILE A 59 -0.25 -0.05 -3.83
C ILE A 59 1.18 0.51 -3.95
N LEU A 60 1.93 0.14 -5.00
CA LEU A 60 3.27 0.67 -5.24
C LEU A 60 3.25 2.19 -5.47
N GLY A 61 2.42 2.67 -6.39
CA GLY A 61 2.40 4.11 -6.70
C GLY A 61 1.87 4.98 -5.56
N VAL A 62 0.89 4.50 -4.78
CA VAL A 62 0.43 5.23 -3.59
C VAL A 62 1.51 5.26 -2.51
N ALA A 63 2.22 4.15 -2.28
CA ALA A 63 3.34 4.14 -1.34
C ALA A 63 4.49 5.08 -1.76
N ASP A 64 4.83 5.07 -3.05
CA ASP A 64 5.84 5.97 -3.63
C ASP A 64 5.43 7.44 -3.52
N ALA A 65 4.17 7.75 -3.85
CA ALA A 65 3.64 9.11 -3.81
C ALA A 65 3.48 9.67 -2.39
N LEU A 66 3.07 8.85 -1.41
CA LEU A 66 3.08 9.23 0.01
C LEU A 66 4.51 9.48 0.48
N GLY A 67 5.46 8.67 0.03
CA GLY A 67 6.87 8.84 0.31
C GLY A 67 7.28 8.42 1.72
N TYR A 68 8.60 8.32 1.92
CA TYR A 68 9.18 7.84 3.18
C TYR A 68 8.86 8.76 4.36
N ASP A 69 8.99 10.07 4.19
CA ASP A 69 8.83 11.03 5.28
C ASP A 69 7.40 10.99 5.86
N THR A 70 6.39 10.84 5.00
CA THR A 70 4.99 10.68 5.41
C THR A 70 4.77 9.34 6.09
N LEU A 71 5.14 8.23 5.46
CA LEU A 71 4.87 6.90 6.02
C LEU A 71 5.67 6.60 7.30
N SER A 72 6.81 7.27 7.52
CA SER A 72 7.60 7.13 8.75
C SER A 72 7.26 8.15 9.84
N GLY A 73 6.67 9.30 9.48
CA GLY A 73 6.44 10.42 10.39
C GLY A 73 4.97 10.70 10.73
N ASP A 74 4.03 10.40 9.84
CA ASP A 74 2.61 10.63 10.04
C ASP A 74 1.88 9.32 10.41
N ALA A 75 1.53 9.20 11.69
CA ALA A 75 0.85 8.01 12.22
C ALA A 75 -0.55 7.78 11.61
N LYS A 76 -1.23 8.82 11.14
CA LYS A 76 -2.56 8.70 10.53
C LYS A 76 -2.42 8.12 9.12
N GLU A 77 -1.61 8.77 8.30
CA GLU A 77 -1.43 8.38 6.89
C GLU A 77 -0.79 6.99 6.77
N SER A 78 0.22 6.71 7.59
CA SER A 78 0.87 5.39 7.63
C SER A 78 -0.09 4.27 8.04
N ARG A 79 -0.88 4.49 9.09
CA ARG A 79 -1.87 3.51 9.54
C ARG A 79 -2.95 3.29 8.49
N GLU A 80 -3.48 4.35 7.88
CA GLU A 80 -4.52 4.25 6.86
C GLU A 80 -4.00 3.45 5.64
N PHE A 81 -2.82 3.78 5.13
CA PHE A 81 -2.18 3.00 4.07
C PHE A 81 -2.06 1.50 4.41
N ALA A 82 -1.55 1.17 5.61
CA ALA A 82 -1.36 -0.22 6.02
C ALA A 82 -2.68 -0.99 6.20
N GLU A 83 -3.71 -0.36 6.78
CA GLU A 83 -5.04 -0.95 6.94
C GLU A 83 -5.67 -1.27 5.58
N GLN A 84 -5.62 -0.32 4.64
CA GLN A 84 -6.19 -0.52 3.30
C GLN A 84 -5.40 -1.58 2.53
N ALA A 85 -4.06 -1.60 2.61
CA ALA A 85 -3.25 -2.66 2.00
C ALA A 85 -3.60 -4.05 2.56
N ALA A 86 -3.72 -4.17 3.89
CA ALA A 86 -4.10 -5.40 4.58
C ALA A 86 -5.49 -5.90 4.16
N LEU A 87 -6.48 -5.00 4.08
CA LEU A 87 -7.85 -5.32 3.68
C LEU A 87 -7.97 -5.66 2.19
N ALA A 88 -7.32 -4.90 1.31
CA ALA A 88 -7.40 -5.10 -0.13
C ALA A 88 -6.77 -6.43 -0.58
N LEU A 89 -5.68 -6.83 0.08
CA LEU A 89 -4.98 -8.10 -0.19
C LEU A 89 -5.51 -9.27 0.64
N GLY A 90 -6.04 -9.01 1.84
CA GLY A 90 -6.49 -10.05 2.76
C GLY A 90 -5.34 -10.90 3.30
N LYS A 91 -4.20 -10.26 3.61
CA LYS A 91 -2.93 -10.94 3.94
C LYS A 91 -2.37 -10.47 5.27
N ALA A 92 -1.79 -11.40 6.03
CA ALA A 92 -1.19 -11.13 7.34
C ALA A 92 0.24 -10.60 7.26
N ARG A 93 0.92 -10.77 6.11
CA ARG A 93 2.24 -10.20 5.85
C ARG A 93 2.26 -9.63 4.44
N ILE A 94 2.68 -8.38 4.31
CA ILE A 94 2.74 -7.66 3.04
C ILE A 94 4.09 -6.94 3.00
N VAL A 95 4.80 -7.07 1.89
CA VAL A 95 6.05 -6.34 1.62
C VAL A 95 5.85 -5.55 0.34
N VAL A 96 5.89 -4.23 0.44
CA VAL A 96 5.85 -3.29 -0.68
C VAL A 96 7.28 -2.87 -0.98
N ASP A 97 7.89 -3.47 -1.99
CA ASP A 97 9.27 -3.23 -2.41
C ASP A 97 9.26 -2.27 -3.61
N LEU A 98 9.52 -0.98 -3.34
CA LEU A 98 9.57 0.05 -4.37
C LEU A 98 10.78 -0.13 -5.32
N PRO A 99 12.02 -0.36 -4.84
CA PRO A 99 13.14 -0.69 -5.72
C PRO A 99 12.91 -1.91 -6.62
N GLY A 100 12.27 -2.95 -6.07
CA GLY A 100 11.93 -4.17 -6.80
C GLY A 100 10.67 -4.09 -7.65
N LEU A 101 9.89 -2.99 -7.55
CA LEU A 101 8.58 -2.80 -8.17
C LEU A 101 7.64 -3.99 -7.94
N MET A 102 7.61 -4.49 -6.69
CA MET A 102 6.92 -5.72 -6.30
C MET A 102 6.13 -5.53 -5.00
N VAL A 103 4.97 -6.19 -4.93
CA VAL A 103 4.24 -6.39 -3.67
C VAL A 103 4.16 -7.89 -3.38
N GLY A 104 4.90 -8.35 -2.37
CA GLY A 104 4.89 -9.75 -1.91
C GLY A 104 3.96 -9.93 -0.71
N HIS A 105 3.27 -11.08 -0.62
CA HIS A 105 2.32 -11.38 0.46
C HIS A 105 1.96 -12.87 0.57
#